data_AF-A0A257GWZ4-F1
#
_entry.id   AF-A0A257GWZ4-F1
#
_cell.length_a   1.000
_cell.length_b   1.000
_cell.length_c   1.000
_cell.angle_alpha   90.00
_cell.angle_beta   90.00
_cell.angle_gamma   90.00
#
_symmetry.space_group_name_H-M   'P 1'
#
loop_
_entity.id
_entity.type
_entity.pdbx_description
1 polymer ?
#
loop_
_entity_poly.entity_id
_entity_poly.type
_entity_poly.pdbx_seq_one_letter_code
_entity_poly.pdbx_strand_id
1 'polypeptide(L)'
;MSQVPQAPRVFCNERSIDCNGIRKFRPVVGLFKRLGQVMKFRSIALAAVAVASFGAQAGVLSTYQPWDDFQPDTKGIDGVKFNVVSQNGVTVALGAHAYKNGVNLANNGVDTFYAKGGIFSPEDPGYAYANWAFDFAWHLGSCTNSSVVLKADVDPTANVNLVTLFNTSSAPGTFFESWNMEMPFINTLLGYDFNPNATTSTRFSLEIRDNNGSLALSEITVKVPEPASMA
;
A
#
# COMPACT_ATOMS: atom_id res chain seq x y z
N MET A 1 -32.37 6.06 -29.94
CA MET A 1 -31.14 5.53 -30.57
C MET A 1 -30.03 6.52 -30.28
N SER A 2 -29.22 6.26 -29.25
CA SER A 2 -28.21 7.21 -28.76
C SER A 2 -26.82 6.75 -29.22
N GLN A 3 -26.08 7.62 -29.87
CA GLN A 3 -24.74 7.33 -30.40
C GLN A 3 -23.70 7.37 -29.27
N VAL A 4 -22.89 6.32 -29.19
CA VAL A 4 -21.72 6.20 -28.32
C VAL A 4 -20.54 6.93 -28.98
N PRO A 5 -19.80 7.81 -28.29
CA PRO A 5 -18.59 8.40 -28.84
C PRO A 5 -17.44 7.38 -28.82
N GLN A 6 -16.80 7.16 -29.97
CA GLN A 6 -15.61 6.32 -30.09
C GLN A 6 -14.36 7.10 -29.62
N ALA A 7 -13.55 6.45 -28.79
CA ALA A 7 -12.24 6.96 -28.37
C ALA A 7 -11.18 6.79 -29.49
N PRO A 8 -10.20 7.71 -29.60
CA PRO A 8 -9.16 7.63 -30.61
C PRO A 8 -8.15 6.52 -30.33
N ARG A 9 -7.84 5.74 -31.38
CA ARG A 9 -6.77 4.72 -31.36
C ARG A 9 -5.41 5.41 -31.48
N VAL A 10 -4.52 5.15 -30.53
CA VAL A 10 -3.10 5.52 -30.62
C VAL A 10 -2.38 4.43 -31.44
N PHE A 11 -1.86 4.82 -32.60
CA PHE A 11 -0.93 4.02 -33.40
C PHE A 11 0.50 4.28 -32.91
N CYS A 12 1.17 3.27 -32.35
CA CYS A 12 2.61 3.27 -32.23
C CYS A 12 3.21 2.72 -33.53
N ASN A 13 3.94 3.57 -34.23
CA ASN A 13 4.61 3.25 -35.49
C ASN A 13 5.96 2.58 -35.17
N GLU A 14 6.07 1.28 -35.50
CA GLU A 14 7.33 0.54 -35.49
C GLU A 14 8.22 1.03 -36.62
N ARG A 15 9.16 1.94 -36.34
CA ARG A 15 10.38 2.18 -37.14
C ARG A 15 11.26 3.24 -36.48
N SER A 16 12.27 2.79 -35.73
CA SER A 16 13.63 3.35 -35.83
C SER A 16 14.57 2.50 -34.98
N ILE A 17 15.33 1.68 -35.70
CA ILE A 17 16.56 1.05 -35.27
C ILE A 17 17.63 2.14 -35.40
N ASP A 18 18.25 2.54 -34.28
CA ASP A 18 19.66 2.94 -34.22
C ASP A 18 20.01 3.48 -32.83
N CYS A 19 20.81 2.72 -32.08
CA CYS A 19 21.72 3.26 -31.07
C CYS A 19 22.96 2.37 -31.00
N ASN A 20 23.80 2.53 -32.02
CA ASN A 20 25.19 2.08 -32.04
C ASN A 20 26.00 2.95 -31.06
N GLY A 21 26.68 2.35 -30.08
CA GLY A 21 27.42 3.13 -29.08
C GLY A 21 28.32 2.33 -28.14
N ILE A 22 28.99 1.30 -28.65
CA ILE A 22 30.00 0.54 -27.91
C ILE A 22 31.22 1.44 -27.65
N ARG A 23 31.40 1.92 -26.41
CA ARG A 23 32.70 2.40 -25.93
C ARG A 23 33.29 1.42 -24.92
N LYS A 24 34.30 0.69 -25.41
CA LYS A 24 35.24 -0.11 -24.61
C LYS A 24 35.93 0.78 -23.57
N PHE A 25 35.67 0.56 -22.29
CA PHE A 25 36.53 1.04 -21.22
C PHE A 25 37.70 0.08 -21.04
N ARG A 26 38.92 0.58 -21.21
CA ARG A 26 40.17 -0.15 -20.92
C ARG A 26 40.46 -0.05 -19.41
N PRO A 27 40.94 -1.13 -18.76
CA PRO A 27 41.43 -1.04 -17.39
C PRO A 27 42.83 -0.40 -17.38
N VAL A 28 42.99 0.71 -16.66
CA VAL A 28 44.30 1.29 -16.35
C VAL A 28 44.84 0.59 -15.10
N VAL A 29 45.83 -0.27 -15.30
CA VAL A 29 46.64 -0.86 -14.23
C VAL A 29 47.59 0.22 -13.73
N GLY A 30 47.24 0.81 -12.59
CA GLY A 30 48.05 1.80 -11.88
C GLY A 30 48.75 1.18 -10.68
N LEU A 31 50.01 0.82 -10.88
CA LEU A 31 51.00 0.46 -9.88
C LEU A 31 51.26 1.65 -8.93
N PHE A 32 50.92 1.53 -7.65
CA PHE A 32 51.45 2.44 -6.62
C PHE A 32 52.08 1.71 -5.44
N LYS A 33 53.30 2.15 -5.19
CA LYS A 33 54.34 1.63 -4.32
C LYS A 33 54.22 2.32 -2.96
N ARG A 34 54.39 1.52 -1.89
CA ARG A 34 54.68 1.86 -0.48
C ARG A 34 54.92 3.34 -0.15
N LEU A 35 54.33 3.80 0.95
CA LEU A 35 55.04 4.54 2.01
C LEU A 35 54.27 4.39 3.33
N GLY A 36 54.97 3.90 4.36
CA GLY A 36 54.43 3.79 5.70
C GLY A 36 54.30 5.16 6.35
N GLN A 37 53.19 5.39 7.04
CA GLN A 37 53.09 6.45 8.03
C GLN A 37 52.26 5.92 9.20
N VAL A 38 52.94 5.81 10.35
CA VAL A 38 52.35 5.51 11.65
C VAL A 38 51.48 6.71 12.04
N MET A 39 50.19 6.68 11.69
CA MET A 39 49.23 7.65 12.17
C MET A 39 48.65 7.17 13.50
N LYS A 40 49.07 7.84 14.58
CA LYS A 40 48.42 7.81 15.89
C LYS A 40 46.97 8.29 15.71
N PHE A 41 46.03 7.35 15.60
CA PHE A 41 44.61 7.67 15.61
C PHE A 41 44.24 8.18 17.00
N ARG A 42 44.08 9.50 17.09
CA ARG A 42 43.42 10.17 18.20
C ARG A 42 41.99 9.62 18.27
N SER A 43 41.61 9.16 19.46
CA SER A 43 40.28 8.68 19.79
C SER A 43 39.21 9.66 19.28
N ILE A 44 38.53 9.30 18.19
CA ILE A 44 37.35 10.00 17.73
C ILE A 44 36.25 9.60 18.71
N ALA A 45 35.84 10.54 19.54
CA ALA A 45 34.67 10.40 20.39
C ALA A 45 33.48 10.05 19.50
N LEU A 46 32.98 8.82 19.64
CA LEU A 46 31.78 8.34 18.99
C LEU A 46 30.61 9.14 19.62
N ALA A 47 30.23 10.25 18.99
CA ALA A 47 28.99 10.92 19.31
C ALA A 47 27.87 9.95 18.96
N ALA A 48 27.34 9.27 19.98
CA ALA A 48 26.14 8.47 19.88
C ALA A 48 25.00 9.41 19.48
N VAL A 49 24.76 9.50 18.17
CA VAL A 49 23.51 10.04 17.64
C VAL A 49 22.44 9.06 18.11
N ALA A 50 21.83 9.36 19.25
CA ALA A 50 20.56 8.78 19.63
C ALA A 50 19.55 9.26 18.58
N VAL A 51 19.46 8.51 17.48
CA VAL A 51 18.34 8.59 16.57
C VAL A 51 17.16 8.17 17.44
N ALA A 52 16.40 9.16 17.94
CA ALA A 52 15.09 8.90 18.50
C ALA A 52 14.28 8.29 17.36
N SER A 53 14.21 6.97 17.33
CA SER A 53 13.26 6.25 16.53
C SER A 53 11.90 6.67 17.06
N PHE A 54 11.28 7.63 16.37
CA PHE A 54 9.84 7.84 16.44
C PHE A 54 9.21 6.55 15.92
N GLY A 55 9.13 5.54 16.80
CA GLY A 55 8.30 4.38 16.58
C GLY A 55 6.89 4.93 16.54
N ALA A 56 6.30 5.02 15.34
CA ALA A 56 4.87 5.11 15.22
C ALA A 56 4.31 3.92 16.01
N GLN A 57 3.80 4.18 17.21
CA GLN A 57 3.07 3.17 17.95
C GLN A 57 1.84 2.89 17.11
N ALA A 58 1.83 1.76 16.42
CA ALA A 58 0.64 1.28 15.76
C ALA A 58 -0.48 1.23 16.80
N GLY A 59 -1.54 2.00 16.56
CA GLY A 59 -2.65 2.11 17.48
C GLY A 59 -3.33 0.76 17.64
N VAL A 60 -3.98 0.55 18.79
CA VAL A 60 -4.84 -0.62 18.96
C VAL A 60 -5.97 -0.55 17.93
N LEU A 61 -6.20 -1.64 17.20
CA LEU A 61 -7.28 -1.71 16.22
C LEU A 61 -8.62 -1.43 16.89
N SER A 62 -9.39 -0.50 16.35
CA SER A 62 -10.66 -0.03 16.92
C SER A 62 -11.73 0.14 15.85
N THR A 63 -13.00 0.21 16.24
CA THR A 63 -14.05 0.64 15.30
C THR A 63 -13.87 2.12 15.00
N TYR A 64 -14.31 2.55 13.82
CA TYR A 64 -14.23 3.94 13.40
C TYR A 64 -15.63 4.50 13.19
N GLN A 65 -16.15 5.26 14.17
CA GLN A 65 -17.55 5.70 14.16
C GLN A 65 -17.98 6.40 12.86
N PRO A 66 -17.18 7.30 12.25
CA PRO A 66 -17.54 7.91 10.97
C PRO A 66 -17.71 6.90 9.82
N TRP A 67 -17.00 5.76 9.85
CA TRP A 67 -17.24 4.66 8.91
C TRP A 67 -18.58 4.00 9.19
N ASP A 68 -18.85 3.66 10.45
CA ASP A 68 -20.11 3.00 10.85
C ASP A 68 -21.33 3.88 10.51
N ASP A 69 -21.21 5.21 10.66
CA ASP A 69 -22.26 6.18 10.33
C ASP A 69 -22.43 6.37 8.81
N PHE A 70 -21.36 6.22 8.01
CA PHE A 70 -21.39 6.43 6.55
C PHE A 70 -22.03 5.27 5.79
N GLN A 71 -22.18 4.09 6.41
CA GLN A 71 -22.58 2.86 5.73
C GLN A 71 -24.03 2.40 6.04
N PRO A 72 -25.08 3.26 5.99
CA PRO A 72 -26.45 2.82 6.28
C PRO A 72 -27.01 1.84 5.23
N ASP A 73 -26.45 1.82 4.01
CA ASP A 73 -27.00 1.06 2.87
C ASP A 73 -26.14 -0.16 2.44
N THR A 74 -24.88 -0.25 2.89
CA THR A 74 -23.98 -1.39 2.63
C THR A 74 -24.12 -2.40 3.76
N LYS A 75 -25.18 -3.21 3.67
CA LYS A 75 -25.54 -4.27 4.60
C LYS A 75 -24.34 -5.06 5.14
N GLY A 76 -23.92 -4.78 6.37
CA GLY A 76 -23.10 -5.68 7.19
C GLY A 76 -21.59 -5.48 7.13
N ILE A 77 -21.11 -4.23 6.98
CA ILE A 77 -19.72 -3.81 7.24
C ILE A 77 -19.60 -2.81 8.41
N ASP A 78 -20.60 -2.76 9.29
CA ASP A 78 -20.59 -2.01 10.55
C ASP A 78 -19.73 -2.69 11.62
N GLY A 79 -18.79 -1.95 12.21
CA GLY A 79 -17.90 -2.46 13.25
C GLY A 79 -16.61 -3.10 12.74
N VAL A 80 -16.25 -2.87 11.47
CA VAL A 80 -14.92 -3.17 10.95
C VAL A 80 -13.86 -2.53 11.84
N LYS A 81 -12.75 -3.25 12.04
CA LYS A 81 -11.62 -2.76 12.83
C LYS A 81 -10.62 -2.05 11.94
N PHE A 82 -10.18 -0.88 12.40
CA PHE A 82 -9.26 -0.01 11.70
C PHE A 82 -8.05 0.31 12.57
N ASN A 83 -6.89 0.43 11.93
CA ASN A 83 -5.78 1.23 12.42
C ASN A 83 -6.09 2.70 12.10
N VAL A 84 -6.56 3.43 13.11
CA VAL A 84 -6.94 4.84 12.98
C VAL A 84 -5.83 5.73 13.51
N VAL A 85 -5.34 6.63 12.66
CA VAL A 85 -4.33 7.63 13.04
C VAL A 85 -4.92 9.01 12.84
N SER A 86 -5.08 9.73 13.95
CA SER A 86 -5.53 11.14 13.96
C SER A 86 -4.42 12.03 14.49
N GLN A 87 -3.87 12.88 13.61
CA GLN A 87 -2.77 13.79 13.93
C GLN A 87 -2.96 15.09 13.15
N ASN A 88 -2.55 16.23 13.73
CA ASN A 88 -2.59 17.53 13.06
C ASN A 88 -3.95 17.91 12.45
N GLY A 89 -5.05 17.48 13.06
CA GLY A 89 -6.41 17.75 12.59
C GLY A 89 -6.84 16.95 11.35
N VAL A 90 -6.02 16.00 10.90
CA VAL A 90 -6.35 15.04 9.84
C VAL A 90 -6.49 13.64 10.42
N THR A 91 -7.22 12.77 9.72
CA THR A 91 -7.43 11.37 10.11
C THR A 91 -7.26 10.46 8.91
N VAL A 92 -6.56 9.35 9.09
CA VAL A 92 -6.53 8.21 8.16
C VAL A 92 -6.91 6.94 8.91
N ALA A 93 -7.63 6.05 8.24
CA ALA A 93 -8.02 4.77 8.77
C ALA A 93 -7.81 3.69 7.69
N LEU A 94 -7.14 2.60 8.07
CA LEU A 94 -7.02 1.39 7.25
C LEU A 94 -7.50 0.19 8.04
N GLY A 95 -8.34 -0.63 7.42
CA GLY A 95 -8.91 -1.84 7.99
C GLY A 95 -9.00 -2.94 6.94
N ALA A 96 -9.47 -4.10 7.37
CA ALA A 96 -9.83 -5.17 6.47
C ALA A 96 -10.97 -6.00 7.06
N HIS A 97 -11.81 -6.55 6.19
CA HIS A 97 -12.95 -7.38 6.58
C HIS A 97 -13.14 -8.58 5.64
N ALA A 98 -13.99 -9.53 6.05
CA ALA A 98 -14.32 -10.70 5.25
C ALA A 98 -15.32 -10.31 4.15
N TYR A 99 -14.94 -10.45 2.88
CA TYR A 99 -15.72 -9.91 1.77
C TYR A 99 -17.12 -10.54 1.73
N LYS A 100 -18.15 -9.71 1.93
CA LYS A 100 -19.59 -10.09 2.02
C LYS A 100 -19.95 -11.15 3.09
N ASN A 101 -18.98 -11.61 3.89
CA ASN A 101 -19.14 -12.66 4.92
C ASN A 101 -19.10 -12.10 6.34
N GLY A 102 -19.05 -10.78 6.50
CA GLY A 102 -19.13 -10.07 7.77
C GLY A 102 -17.92 -9.19 8.07
N VAL A 103 -18.00 -8.51 9.21
CA VAL A 103 -17.08 -7.41 9.58
C VAL A 103 -15.78 -7.86 10.22
N ASN A 104 -15.72 -9.13 10.61
CA ASN A 104 -14.66 -9.66 11.45
C ASN A 104 -13.64 -10.43 10.61
N LEU A 105 -12.41 -9.92 10.57
CA LEU A 105 -11.22 -10.72 10.35
C LEU A 105 -10.46 -10.87 11.66
N ALA A 106 -9.94 -12.09 11.90
CA ALA A 106 -9.01 -12.30 12.99
C ALA A 106 -7.82 -11.35 12.84
N ASN A 107 -7.31 -10.81 13.94
CA ASN A 107 -6.23 -9.83 13.90
C ASN A 107 -5.37 -9.89 15.17
N ASN A 108 -4.19 -9.27 15.14
CA ASN A 108 -3.27 -9.20 16.28
C ASN A 108 -3.57 -8.06 17.26
N GLY A 109 -4.67 -7.32 17.07
CA GLY A 109 -5.06 -6.16 17.85
C GLY A 109 -4.29 -4.87 17.52
N VAL A 110 -3.39 -4.87 16.53
CA VAL A 110 -2.49 -3.74 16.24
C VAL A 110 -2.54 -3.32 14.76
N ASP A 111 -2.15 -4.20 13.84
CA ASP A 111 -1.98 -3.84 12.43
C ASP A 111 -2.19 -5.01 11.45
N THR A 112 -2.23 -6.24 11.94
CA THR A 112 -2.20 -7.44 11.10
C THR A 112 -3.54 -8.14 11.17
N PHE A 113 -4.14 -8.34 9.99
CA PHE A 113 -5.36 -9.10 9.77
C PHE A 113 -5.01 -10.46 9.15
N TYR A 114 -5.75 -11.50 9.53
CA TYR A 114 -5.58 -12.86 9.03
C TYR A 114 -6.81 -13.24 8.20
N ALA A 115 -6.64 -13.23 6.89
CA ALA A 115 -7.68 -13.55 5.92
C ALA A 115 -7.63 -15.03 5.53
N LYS A 116 -8.76 -15.57 5.08
CA LYS A 116 -8.80 -16.88 4.43
C LYS A 116 -8.48 -16.71 2.95
N GLY A 117 -7.67 -17.62 2.40
CA GLY A 117 -7.47 -17.72 0.97
C GLY A 117 -8.75 -18.15 0.26
N GLY A 118 -8.76 -18.01 -1.05
CA GLY A 118 -9.86 -18.41 -1.91
C GLY A 118 -10.62 -17.25 -2.52
N ILE A 119 -11.43 -17.61 -3.50
CA ILE A 119 -12.34 -16.72 -4.21
C ILE A 119 -13.69 -16.76 -3.51
N PHE A 120 -14.22 -15.59 -3.18
CA PHE A 120 -15.62 -15.42 -2.92
C PHE A 120 -16.36 -15.46 -4.26
N SER A 121 -17.20 -16.46 -4.44
CA SER A 121 -18.01 -16.64 -5.65
C SER A 121 -19.48 -16.41 -5.32
N PRO A 122 -19.98 -15.17 -5.39
CA PRO A 122 -21.38 -14.91 -5.16
C PRO A 122 -22.10 -14.76 -6.50
N GLU A 123 -22.70 -15.83 -7.02
CA GLU A 123 -23.86 -15.80 -7.94
C GLU A 123 -23.74 -15.06 -9.30
N ASP A 124 -22.81 -14.11 -9.47
CA ASP A 124 -22.59 -13.27 -10.64
C ASP A 124 -21.47 -13.89 -11.49
N PRO A 125 -21.81 -14.53 -12.62
CA PRO A 125 -20.82 -15.13 -13.51
C PRO A 125 -19.94 -14.02 -14.12
N GLY A 126 -18.71 -13.89 -13.65
CA GLY A 126 -17.70 -13.02 -14.26
C GLY A 126 -16.77 -12.29 -13.29
N TYR A 127 -17.06 -12.28 -11.99
CA TYR A 127 -16.19 -11.63 -11.01
C TYR A 127 -15.76 -12.60 -9.91
N ALA A 128 -14.52 -13.06 -10.00
CA ALA A 128 -13.86 -13.82 -8.95
C ALA A 128 -13.21 -12.84 -7.98
N TYR A 129 -13.87 -12.54 -6.85
CA TYR A 129 -13.31 -11.65 -5.82
C TYR A 129 -12.57 -12.44 -4.76
N ALA A 130 -11.54 -11.89 -4.12
CA ALA A 130 -10.93 -12.50 -2.95
C ALA A 130 -11.93 -12.61 -1.79
N ASN A 131 -11.75 -13.57 -0.88
CA ASN A 131 -12.57 -13.75 0.32
C ASN A 131 -12.46 -12.61 1.36
N TRP A 132 -11.72 -11.55 1.06
CA TRP A 132 -11.49 -10.40 1.92
C TRP A 132 -11.38 -9.13 1.09
N ALA A 133 -11.66 -7.99 1.73
CA ALA A 133 -11.45 -6.66 1.20
C ALA A 133 -10.66 -5.83 2.20
N PHE A 134 -9.99 -4.79 1.71
CA PHE A 134 -9.39 -3.77 2.57
C PHE A 134 -10.24 -2.51 2.53
N ASP A 135 -10.34 -1.89 3.69
CA ASP A 135 -11.19 -0.76 3.98
C ASP A 135 -10.32 0.45 4.24
N PHE A 136 -10.69 1.60 3.69
CA PHE A 136 -9.92 2.80 3.89
C PHE A 136 -10.81 4.03 4.00
N ALA A 137 -10.40 4.94 4.86
CA ALA A 137 -11.06 6.21 5.04
C ALA A 137 -10.06 7.31 5.37
N TRP A 138 -10.44 8.55 5.05
CA TRP A 138 -9.70 9.72 5.48
C TRP A 138 -10.62 10.90 5.81
N HIS A 139 -10.10 11.80 6.62
CA HIS A 139 -10.66 13.12 6.87
C HIS A 139 -9.53 14.17 6.83
N LEU A 140 -9.64 15.14 5.93
CA LEU A 140 -8.63 16.19 5.74
C LEU A 140 -8.74 17.34 6.75
N GLY A 141 -9.82 17.42 7.54
CA GLY A 141 -10.05 18.52 8.46
C GLY A 141 -9.96 19.88 7.76
N SER A 142 -9.07 20.75 8.26
CA SER A 142 -8.79 22.06 7.65
C SER A 142 -7.68 22.05 6.59
N CYS A 143 -7.12 20.88 6.25
CA CYS A 143 -5.98 20.77 5.35
C CYS A 143 -6.42 20.72 3.88
N THR A 144 -6.64 21.88 3.28
CA THR A 144 -7.20 22.01 1.93
C THR A 144 -6.20 21.78 0.80
N ASN A 145 -4.89 21.83 1.08
CA ASN A 145 -3.82 21.63 0.09
C ASN A 145 -3.11 20.29 0.27
N SER A 146 -3.77 19.33 0.92
CA SER A 146 -3.21 17.99 1.14
C SER A 146 -3.47 17.05 -0.01
N SER A 147 -2.55 16.10 -0.18
CA SER A 147 -2.75 14.92 -1.02
C SER A 147 -2.99 13.68 -0.17
N VAL A 148 -3.72 12.72 -0.73
CA VAL A 148 -3.93 11.40 -0.13
C VAL A 148 -3.28 10.36 -1.03
N VAL A 149 -2.41 9.53 -0.47
CA VAL A 149 -1.66 8.50 -1.19
C VAL A 149 -1.97 7.15 -0.56
N LEU A 150 -2.51 6.23 -1.36
CA LEU A 150 -2.73 4.82 -0.99
C LEU A 150 -1.73 3.95 -1.75
N LYS A 151 -1.04 3.07 -1.03
CA LYS A 151 -0.06 2.14 -1.59
C LYS A 151 -0.32 0.72 -1.10
N ALA A 152 0.08 -0.26 -1.90
CA ALA A 152 0.08 -1.66 -1.52
C ALA A 152 1.41 -2.32 -1.90
N ASP A 153 1.82 -3.30 -1.10
CA ASP A 153 3.03 -4.09 -1.32
C ASP A 153 2.78 -5.17 -2.37
N VAL A 154 3.56 -5.16 -3.44
CA VAL A 154 3.45 -6.13 -4.55
C VAL A 154 4.48 -7.26 -4.48
N ASP A 155 5.44 -7.20 -3.54
CA ASP A 155 6.42 -8.28 -3.34
C ASP A 155 6.47 -8.71 -1.87
N PRO A 156 5.59 -9.63 -1.46
CA PRO A 156 5.60 -10.13 -0.09
C PRO A 156 6.80 -11.03 0.23
N THR A 157 7.69 -11.34 -0.73
CA THR A 157 8.68 -12.42 -0.61
C THR A 157 10.12 -11.96 -0.36
N ALA A 158 10.50 -10.74 -0.71
CA ALA A 158 11.91 -10.35 -0.62
C ALA A 158 12.20 -8.94 -0.08
N ASN A 159 11.31 -7.96 -0.20
CA ASN A 159 11.44 -6.60 0.37
C ASN A 159 10.10 -5.87 0.22
N VAL A 160 9.80 -4.90 1.11
CA VAL A 160 8.61 -4.05 0.97
C VAL A 160 8.69 -3.23 -0.32
N ASN A 161 7.86 -3.56 -1.31
CA ASN A 161 7.76 -2.87 -2.60
C ASN A 161 6.38 -2.22 -2.72
N LEU A 162 6.22 -1.03 -2.12
CA LEU A 162 4.96 -0.30 -2.14
C LEU A 162 4.71 0.40 -3.49
N VAL A 163 3.74 -0.12 -4.24
CA VAL A 163 3.22 0.51 -5.46
C VAL A 163 2.02 1.38 -5.11
N THR A 164 1.93 2.55 -5.76
CA THR A 164 0.83 3.50 -5.52
C THR A 164 -0.44 3.04 -6.25
N LEU A 165 -1.48 2.73 -5.47
CA LEU A 165 -2.83 2.44 -5.99
C LEU A 165 -3.58 3.72 -6.33
N PHE A 166 -3.43 4.74 -5.50
CA PHE A 166 -4.12 6.01 -5.67
C PHE A 166 -3.30 7.17 -5.13
N ASN A 167 -3.33 8.30 -5.84
CA ASN A 167 -2.75 9.56 -5.41
C ASN A 167 -3.61 10.71 -5.92
N THR A 168 -4.25 11.44 -5.02
CA THR A 168 -5.06 12.62 -5.35
C THR A 168 -4.54 13.85 -4.64
N SER A 169 -4.38 14.94 -5.40
CA SER A 169 -4.08 16.29 -4.88
C SER A 169 -5.35 17.11 -4.62
N SER A 170 -6.52 16.57 -4.96
CA SER A 170 -7.83 17.20 -4.78
C SER A 170 -8.79 16.21 -4.11
N ALA A 171 -8.39 15.65 -2.96
CA ALA A 171 -9.22 14.71 -2.24
C ALA A 171 -10.47 15.43 -1.68
N PRO A 172 -11.64 14.78 -1.68
CA PRO A 172 -12.76 15.26 -0.89
C PRO A 172 -12.35 15.32 0.60
N GLY A 173 -12.97 16.24 1.34
CA GLY A 173 -12.65 16.46 2.76
C GLY A 173 -12.82 15.22 3.62
N THR A 174 -13.78 14.36 3.29
CA THR A 174 -13.96 13.03 3.91
C THR A 174 -14.26 12.00 2.84
N PHE A 175 -13.72 10.80 2.96
CA PHE A 175 -13.95 9.69 2.05
C PHE A 175 -13.88 8.35 2.79
N PHE A 176 -14.66 7.39 2.32
CA PHE A 176 -14.73 6.03 2.83
C PHE A 176 -14.93 5.08 1.65
N GLU A 177 -14.19 3.99 1.59
CA GLU A 177 -14.28 3.01 0.51
C GLU A 177 -13.72 1.65 0.93
N SER A 178 -14.16 0.60 0.24
CA SER A 178 -13.73 -0.78 0.42
C SER A 178 -13.41 -1.41 -0.91
N TRP A 179 -12.18 -1.89 -1.09
CA TRP A 179 -11.76 -2.55 -2.33
C TRP A 179 -11.39 -4.02 -2.12
N ASN A 180 -11.70 -4.81 -3.16
CA ASN A 180 -11.27 -6.19 -3.24
C ASN A 180 -10.02 -6.29 -4.13
N MET A 181 -9.00 -7.04 -3.70
CA MET A 181 -7.73 -7.12 -4.43
C MET A 181 -7.86 -7.66 -5.87
N GLU A 182 -8.89 -8.46 -6.16
CA GLU A 182 -9.16 -8.98 -7.51
C GLU A 182 -9.90 -7.98 -8.43
N MET A 183 -10.14 -6.74 -7.97
CA MET A 183 -10.73 -5.73 -8.85
C MET A 183 -9.79 -5.45 -10.04
N PRO A 184 -10.27 -5.48 -11.31
CA PRO A 184 -9.40 -5.40 -12.49
C PRO A 184 -8.49 -4.17 -12.55
N PHE A 185 -8.95 -3.03 -12.03
CA PHE A 185 -8.15 -1.81 -11.99
C PHE A 185 -6.96 -1.92 -11.02
N ILE A 186 -7.08 -2.70 -9.94
CA ILE A 186 -6.01 -2.92 -8.97
C ILE A 186 -4.88 -3.73 -9.59
N ASN A 187 -5.17 -4.88 -10.20
CA ASN A 187 -4.15 -5.71 -10.86
C ASN A 187 -3.41 -4.92 -11.95
N THR A 188 -4.14 -4.07 -12.69
CA THR A 188 -3.54 -3.18 -13.70
C THR A 188 -2.58 -2.15 -13.07
N LEU A 189 -2.98 -1.52 -11.95
CA LEU A 189 -2.17 -0.51 -11.27
C LEU A 189 -0.95 -1.10 -10.56
N LEU A 190 -1.10 -2.29 -9.98
CA LEU A 190 -0.02 -2.98 -9.28
C LEU A 190 1.00 -3.61 -10.24
N GLY A 191 0.61 -3.84 -11.50
CA GLY A 191 1.44 -4.57 -12.46
C GLY A 191 1.68 -6.02 -12.05
N TYR A 192 0.84 -6.54 -11.16
CA TYR A 192 0.89 -7.87 -10.59
C TYR A 192 -0.53 -8.44 -10.52
N ASP A 193 -0.68 -9.70 -10.87
CA ASP A 193 -1.94 -10.43 -10.79
C ASP A 193 -2.04 -11.06 -9.40
N PHE A 194 -2.89 -10.49 -8.54
CA PHE A 194 -3.13 -11.05 -7.22
C PHE A 194 -3.63 -12.49 -7.35
N ASN A 195 -3.13 -13.40 -6.51
CA ASN A 195 -3.63 -14.76 -6.46
C ASN A 195 -4.33 -14.97 -5.12
N PRO A 196 -5.67 -15.04 -5.09
CA PRO A 196 -6.42 -15.15 -3.85
C PRO A 196 -6.22 -16.51 -3.16
N ASN A 197 -5.70 -17.51 -3.86
CA ASN A 197 -5.42 -18.85 -3.34
C ASN A 197 -3.98 -19.03 -2.82
N ALA A 198 -3.10 -18.06 -3.08
CA ALA A 198 -1.71 -18.14 -2.66
C ALA A 198 -1.53 -17.63 -1.22
N THR A 199 -0.53 -18.17 -0.55
CA THR A 199 0.01 -17.59 0.69
C THR A 199 0.57 -16.21 0.38
N THR A 200 0.06 -15.20 1.07
CA THR A 200 0.46 -13.81 0.83
C THR A 200 0.54 -13.02 2.13
N SER A 201 1.35 -11.96 2.12
CA SER A 201 1.47 -10.99 3.21
C SER A 201 1.48 -9.60 2.60
N THR A 202 0.31 -9.05 2.30
CA THR A 202 0.16 -7.77 1.61
C THR A 202 0.09 -6.63 2.62
N ARG A 203 1.04 -5.68 2.55
CA ARG A 203 1.02 -4.46 3.35
C ARG A 203 0.30 -3.34 2.59
N PHE A 204 -0.56 -2.60 3.28
CA PHE A 204 -1.21 -1.40 2.77
C PHE A 204 -0.73 -0.19 3.57
N SER A 205 -0.66 0.97 2.90
CA SER A 205 -0.23 2.23 3.48
C SER A 205 -1.11 3.37 2.95
N LEU A 206 -1.71 4.14 3.85
CA LEU A 206 -2.55 5.29 3.55
C LEU A 206 -1.96 6.52 4.23
N GLU A 207 -1.60 7.50 3.43
CA GLU A 207 -0.86 8.67 3.87
C GLU A 207 -1.59 9.95 3.45
N ILE A 208 -1.81 10.87 4.38
CA ILE A 208 -2.12 12.26 4.08
C ILE A 208 -0.81 13.04 4.10
N ARG A 209 -0.55 13.82 3.05
CA ARG A 209 0.67 14.62 2.89
C ARG A 209 0.35 16.06 2.58
N ASP A 210 1.22 16.97 2.96
CA ASP A 210 1.25 18.35 2.49
C ASP A 210 2.62 18.66 1.86
N ASN A 211 2.90 19.95 1.60
CA ASN A 211 4.19 20.39 1.08
C ASN A 211 5.35 20.21 2.08
N ASN A 212 5.05 19.99 3.36
CA ASN A 212 6.03 19.83 4.44
C ASN A 212 6.32 18.35 4.75
N GLY A 213 5.47 17.42 4.33
CA GLY A 213 5.71 15.99 4.45
C GLY A 213 4.45 15.19 4.78
N SER A 214 4.65 14.09 5.52
CA SER A 214 3.57 13.24 6.01
C SER A 214 2.85 13.91 7.19
N LEU A 215 1.53 14.04 7.12
CA LEU A 215 0.71 14.56 8.23
C LEU A 215 0.11 13.45 9.08
N ALA A 216 -0.31 12.35 8.44
CA ALA A 216 -0.77 11.14 9.10
C ALA A 216 -0.54 9.94 8.17
N LEU A 217 -0.16 8.81 8.76
CA LEU A 217 0.13 7.56 8.09
C LEU A 217 -0.52 6.42 8.85
N SER A 218 -1.41 5.68 8.20
CA SER A 218 -1.94 4.40 8.69
C SER A 218 -1.40 3.27 7.82
N GLU A 219 -1.10 2.14 8.45
CA GLU A 219 -0.59 0.95 7.78
C GLU A 219 -1.23 -0.30 8.38
N ILE A 220 -1.51 -1.27 7.52
CA ILE A 220 -1.97 -2.61 7.93
C ILE A 220 -1.28 -3.68 7.10
N THR A 221 -1.27 -4.90 7.59
CA THR A 221 -0.85 -6.09 6.84
C THR A 221 -2.00 -7.09 6.81
N VAL A 222 -2.33 -7.62 5.64
CA VAL A 222 -3.26 -8.75 5.50
C VAL A 222 -2.45 -9.99 5.16
N LYS A 223 -2.53 -11.01 6.02
CA LYS A 223 -1.89 -12.31 5.84
C LYS A 223 -2.90 -13.35 5.42
N VAL A 224 -2.61 -14.03 4.32
CA VAL A 224 -3.33 -15.23 3.86
C VAL A 224 -2.43 -16.43 4.16
N PRO A 225 -2.81 -17.33 5.09
CA PRO A 225 -2.02 -18.52 5.39
C PRO A 225 -2.11 -19.55 4.25
N GLU A 226 -1.20 -20.53 4.27
CA GLU A 226 -1.30 -21.69 3.39
C GLU A 226 -2.66 -22.41 3.57
N PRO A 227 -3.30 -22.87 2.46
CA PRO A 227 -4.52 -23.64 2.56
C PRO A 227 -4.30 -24.91 3.39
N ALA A 228 -5.13 -25.10 4.44
CA ALA A 228 -5.05 -26.27 5.32
C ALA A 228 -5.24 -27.62 4.61
N SER A 229 -5.71 -27.62 3.37
CA SER A 229 -5.84 -28.81 2.51
C SER A 229 -4.51 -29.37 1.98
N MET A 230 -3.38 -28.74 2.31
CA MET A 230 -2.02 -29.19 1.96
C MET A 230 -1.24 -29.79 3.15
N ALA A 231 -1.86 -29.85 4.34
CA ALA A 231 -1.26 -30.42 5.56
C ALA A 231 -1.72 -31.87 5.82
#